data_AF-A0A949BDP6-F1
#
_entry.id   AF-A0A949BDP6-F1
#
_cell.length_a   1.000
_cell.length_b   1.000
_cell.length_c   1.000
_cell.angle_alpha   90.00
_cell.angle_beta   90.00
_cell.angle_gamma   90.00
#
_symmetry.space_group_name_H-M   'P 1'
#
loop_
_entity.id
_entity.type
_entity.pdbx_description
1 polymer ?
#
loop_
_entity_poly.entity_id
_entity_poly.type
_entity_poly.pdbx_seq_one_letter_code
_entity_poly.pdbx_strand_id
1 'polypeptide(L)'
;MNIYRCFLILLLILSSLAAARAAEIHHAVSTRDRLRVEKILTQTPSAARVAKNKGITPLHIAAALNYSDIAELLIRNGADVNARLDNGYTSLHWAASRNSAETALLLIYEGANVSLKSDKGITALDRAVKTGSKKTAEIIRAALVIKHQTFATWKKFPKPVKPSAVTFKTQGKIQSRLNFDIDKYGEGEAEQSLDTLARIESRIGLKKAGLIFFFSGDTRSEIFNLEKGNADFTATLREAYGEIRGKKYVLGIGRQIVTWGKLDEIAILDRISPHDYDWFALNNKQDRKLPVMMLRIEYFWKNAQAEALVLPKFDPAQVKYFGTDWSIFGHMKDLIAAGSYPQQIKDAVNAITIGNGKSPKDPEFAIRLRTKLRDTDYGFYAMSLLDRMPGLKEQTAKGALVKGFLFAPSAENMLNLITAGQQDLLIKEDYKRNTVLGMDFETVAGEYGIRGELAFLSAQPVNRADFTLTRKNIISAGIGLDHTAANNVYFNIQAAADLILDYEPLHETKRFSHQFTLNINRDFLLDDLHTEAGLVYRATYGDWMANPLCSYKIKHGFEIESGLFLFGGKPWTLFGRFDTKDLAYLNLRYRF
;
A
#
# COMPACT_ATOMS: atom_id res chain seq x y z
N MET A 1 -3.67 63.07 2.44
CA MET A 1 -2.44 62.78 3.22
C MET A 1 -2.45 61.42 3.98
N ASN A 2 -3.40 60.49 3.74
CA ASN A 2 -3.53 59.25 4.55
C ASN A 2 -3.29 57.91 3.82
N ILE A 3 -3.33 57.83 2.48
CA ILE A 3 -3.10 56.56 1.76
C ILE A 3 -1.60 56.28 1.58
N TYR A 4 -0.80 57.31 1.27
CA TYR A 4 0.66 57.18 1.10
C TYR A 4 1.38 56.78 2.40
N ARG A 5 0.92 57.25 3.57
CA ARG A 5 1.47 56.82 4.88
C ARG A 5 1.14 55.37 5.20
N CYS A 6 -0.08 54.90 4.92
CA CYS A 6 -0.43 53.48 5.08
C CYS A 6 0.35 52.58 4.11
N PHE A 7 0.59 53.01 2.87
CA PHE A 7 1.38 52.25 1.90
C PHE A 7 2.87 52.19 2.31
N LEU A 8 3.42 53.28 2.84
CA LEU A 8 4.79 53.33 3.37
C LEU A 8 4.93 52.45 4.63
N ILE A 9 3.94 52.45 5.53
CA ILE A 9 3.91 51.59 6.72
C ILE A 9 3.77 50.12 6.31
N LEU A 10 2.94 49.79 5.32
CA LEU A 10 2.80 48.43 4.79
C LEU A 10 4.10 47.95 4.13
N LEU A 11 4.78 48.81 3.35
CA LEU A 11 6.10 48.53 2.77
C LEU A 11 7.17 48.33 3.86
N LEU A 12 7.15 49.15 4.92
CA LEU A 12 8.06 49.01 6.06
C LEU A 12 7.81 47.71 6.83
N ILE A 13 6.54 47.33 7.06
CA ILE A 13 6.16 46.05 7.69
C ILE A 13 6.52 44.84 6.80
N LEU A 14 6.31 44.93 5.48
CA LEU A 14 6.71 43.89 4.53
C LEU A 14 8.23 43.76 4.45
N SER A 15 8.97 44.87 4.54
CA SER A 15 10.44 44.88 4.58
C SER A 15 10.99 44.31 5.89
N SER A 16 10.34 44.56 7.03
CA SER A 16 10.74 43.98 8.31
C SER A 16 10.43 42.48 8.39
N LEU A 17 9.32 42.03 7.78
CA LEU A 17 8.97 40.61 7.67
C LEU A 17 9.98 39.83 6.81
N ALA A 18 10.47 40.43 5.71
CA ALA A 18 11.46 39.81 4.83
C ALA A 18 12.82 39.65 5.54
N ALA A 19 13.25 40.64 6.32
CA ALA A 19 14.48 40.59 7.10
C ALA A 19 14.42 39.58 8.27
N ALA A 20 13.27 39.46 8.95
CA ALA A 20 13.06 38.46 10.00
C ALA A 20 13.11 37.02 9.45
N ARG A 21 12.50 36.78 8.29
CA ARG A 21 12.50 35.46 7.61
C ARG A 21 13.87 35.09 7.03
N ALA A 22 14.65 36.08 6.61
CA ALA A 22 16.05 35.88 6.21
C ALA A 22 16.89 35.31 7.37
N ALA A 23 16.77 35.87 8.57
CA ALA A 23 17.48 35.38 9.75
C ALA A 23 17.04 33.96 10.14
N GLU A 24 15.74 33.67 9.98
CA GLU A 24 15.15 32.39 10.36
C GLU A 24 15.66 31.20 9.54
N ILE A 25 15.73 31.31 8.20
CA ILE A 25 16.22 30.19 7.37
C ILE A 25 17.71 29.91 7.58
N HIS A 26 18.53 30.94 7.77
CA HIS A 26 19.95 30.75 8.04
C HIS A 26 20.19 30.09 9.40
N HIS A 27 19.38 30.44 10.41
CA HIS A 27 19.42 29.79 11.72
C HIS A 27 19.02 28.32 11.61
N ALA A 28 17.88 28.02 10.99
CA ALA A 28 17.38 26.65 10.82
C ALA A 28 18.38 25.74 10.09
N VAL A 29 19.03 26.24 9.03
CA VAL A 29 20.09 25.50 8.34
C VAL A 29 21.31 25.30 9.24
N SER A 30 21.70 26.32 10.04
CA SER A 30 22.86 26.21 10.94
C SER A 30 22.66 25.22 12.09
N THR A 31 21.42 25.02 12.54
CA THR A 31 21.07 24.04 13.59
C THR A 31 20.69 22.67 13.03
N ARG A 32 20.79 22.47 11.71
CA ARG A 32 20.36 21.26 10.99
C ARG A 32 18.87 20.89 11.21
N ASP A 33 18.02 21.88 11.46
CA ASP A 33 16.58 21.68 11.65
C ASP A 33 15.88 21.54 10.29
N ARG A 34 15.97 20.34 9.71
CA ARG A 34 15.45 20.04 8.37
C ARG A 34 13.95 20.28 8.25
N LEU A 35 13.16 19.91 9.26
CA LEU A 35 11.70 20.11 9.26
C LEU A 35 11.34 21.59 9.22
N ARG A 36 12.07 22.42 9.99
CA ARG A 36 11.88 23.87 9.95
C ARG A 36 12.32 24.48 8.63
N VAL A 37 13.43 24.02 8.04
CA VAL A 37 13.84 24.43 6.69
C VAL A 37 12.77 24.10 5.66
N GLU A 38 12.24 22.88 5.67
CA GLU A 38 11.19 22.44 4.75
C GLU A 38 9.90 23.24 4.92
N LYS A 39 9.48 23.49 6.17
CA LYS A 39 8.34 24.36 6.48
C LYS A 39 8.51 25.77 5.93
N ILE A 40 9.68 26.39 6.13
CA ILE A 40 9.99 27.74 5.64
C ILE A 40 9.97 27.76 4.11
N LEU A 41 10.59 26.77 3.45
CA LEU A 41 10.68 26.72 1.98
C LEU A 41 9.32 26.42 1.33
N THR A 42 8.47 25.62 1.98
CA THR A 42 7.09 25.36 1.49
C THR A 42 6.23 26.62 1.55
N GLN A 43 6.37 27.40 2.62
CA GLN A 43 5.64 28.66 2.80
C GLN A 43 6.23 29.82 2.00
N THR A 44 7.54 29.80 1.75
CA THR A 44 8.27 30.86 1.06
C THR A 44 9.46 30.28 0.29
N PRO A 45 9.24 29.78 -0.95
CA PRO A 45 10.32 29.17 -1.75
C PRO A 45 11.48 30.14 -2.04
N SER A 46 11.20 31.44 -2.12
CA SER A 46 12.23 32.47 -2.31
C SER A 46 13.24 32.55 -1.16
N ALA A 47 12.93 32.00 0.02
CA ALA A 47 13.84 31.96 1.16
C ALA A 47 15.15 31.20 0.86
N ALA A 48 15.13 30.23 -0.08
CA ALA A 48 16.32 29.50 -0.53
C ALA A 48 17.42 30.40 -1.13
N ARG A 49 17.05 31.58 -1.63
CA ARG A 49 17.94 32.55 -2.31
C ARG A 49 18.35 33.73 -1.44
N VAL A 50 17.81 33.84 -0.23
CA VAL A 50 18.04 35.02 0.62
C VAL A 50 19.49 35.04 1.10
N ALA A 51 20.16 36.18 0.99
CA ALA A 51 21.51 36.36 1.49
C ALA A 51 21.52 37.21 2.76
N LYS A 52 22.37 36.86 3.74
CA LYS A 52 22.74 37.72 4.87
C LYS A 52 24.11 38.38 4.63
N ASN A 53 24.55 39.23 5.56
CA ASN A 53 25.82 39.99 5.51
C ASN A 53 26.94 39.29 4.71
N LYS A 54 27.52 40.02 3.76
CA LYS A 54 28.58 39.56 2.82
C LYS A 54 28.13 38.54 1.75
N GLY A 55 26.84 38.51 1.42
CA GLY A 55 26.28 37.65 0.39
C GLY A 55 26.05 36.19 0.79
N ILE A 56 26.12 35.87 2.09
CA ILE A 56 26.03 34.47 2.57
C ILE A 56 24.60 33.96 2.39
N THR A 57 24.43 32.91 1.57
CA THR A 57 23.15 32.21 1.38
C THR A 57 23.02 30.97 2.28
N PRO A 58 21.81 30.40 2.47
CA PRO A 58 21.63 29.16 3.22
C PRO A 58 22.44 27.99 2.64
N LEU A 59 22.61 27.96 1.31
CA LEU A 59 23.38 26.92 0.63
C LEU A 59 24.87 26.97 0.99
N HIS A 60 25.44 28.16 1.25
CA HIS A 60 26.81 28.27 1.76
C HIS A 60 26.94 27.61 3.13
N ILE A 61 25.98 27.83 4.04
CA ILE A 61 25.98 27.24 5.38
C ILE A 61 25.86 25.72 5.30
N ALA A 62 24.90 25.20 4.53
CA ALA A 62 24.73 23.76 4.34
C ALA A 62 25.99 23.11 3.75
N ALA A 63 26.63 23.76 2.78
CA ALA A 63 27.87 23.31 2.17
C ALA A 63 29.05 23.27 3.15
N ALA A 64 29.16 24.25 4.05
CA ALA A 64 30.19 24.25 5.08
C ALA A 64 29.93 23.24 6.23
N LEU A 65 28.69 22.88 6.51
CA LEU A 65 28.35 21.95 7.59
C LEU A 65 28.15 20.51 7.11
N ASN A 66 28.31 20.28 5.80
CA ASN A 66 28.11 18.99 5.15
C ASN A 66 26.68 18.43 5.26
N TYR A 67 25.68 19.31 5.20
CA TYR A 67 24.26 18.92 5.24
C TYR A 67 23.72 18.75 3.83
N SER A 68 24.06 17.63 3.17
CA SER A 68 23.70 17.37 1.78
C SER A 68 22.19 17.27 1.56
N ASP A 69 21.45 16.71 2.51
CA ASP A 69 19.99 16.63 2.52
C ASP A 69 19.32 18.01 2.55
N ILE A 70 19.84 18.93 3.38
CA ILE A 70 19.37 20.32 3.44
C ILE A 70 19.80 21.10 2.18
N ALA A 71 21.01 20.86 1.67
CA ALA A 71 21.48 21.46 0.42
C ALA A 71 20.60 21.06 -0.78
N GLU A 72 20.19 19.79 -0.86
CA GLU A 72 19.27 19.29 -1.89
C GLU A 72 17.90 20.01 -1.83
N LEU A 73 17.34 20.17 -0.63
CA LEU A 73 16.09 20.92 -0.42
C LEU A 73 16.21 22.37 -0.87
N LEU A 74 17.32 23.04 -0.56
CA LEU A 74 17.58 24.42 -0.96
C LEU A 74 17.71 24.56 -2.48
N ILE A 75 18.46 23.66 -3.14
CA ILE A 75 18.66 23.67 -4.59
C ILE A 75 17.33 23.42 -5.31
N ARG A 76 16.54 22.44 -4.87
CA ARG A 76 15.20 22.16 -5.42
C ARG A 76 14.24 23.36 -5.31
N ASN A 77 14.41 24.20 -4.29
CA ASN A 77 13.65 25.43 -4.09
C ASN A 77 14.31 26.67 -4.72
N GLY A 78 15.27 26.47 -5.63
CA GLY A 78 15.83 27.51 -6.49
C GLY A 78 17.01 28.26 -5.90
N ALA A 79 17.73 27.70 -4.92
CA ALA A 79 19.04 28.23 -4.53
C ALA A 79 20.03 28.17 -5.71
N ASP A 80 20.76 29.25 -5.93
CA ASP A 80 21.80 29.29 -6.96
C ASP A 80 23.05 28.55 -6.48
N VAL A 81 23.34 27.42 -7.13
CA VAL A 81 24.49 26.55 -6.86
C VAL A 81 25.82 27.28 -7.02
N ASN A 82 25.86 28.31 -7.88
CA ASN A 82 27.04 29.12 -8.18
C ASN A 82 27.00 30.51 -7.54
N ALA A 83 26.09 30.74 -6.58
CA ALA A 83 26.03 32.00 -5.84
C ALA A 83 27.40 32.38 -5.28
N ARG A 84 27.78 33.64 -5.45
CA ARG A 84 29.06 34.18 -5.00
C ARG A 84 28.84 35.11 -3.82
N LEU A 85 29.67 34.96 -2.79
CA LEU A 85 29.87 35.96 -1.74
C LEU A 85 30.55 37.20 -2.32
N ASP A 86 30.57 38.29 -1.55
CA ASP A 86 31.23 39.56 -1.91
C ASP A 86 32.74 39.41 -2.19
N ASN A 87 33.36 38.33 -1.71
CA ASN A 87 34.77 38.00 -1.94
C ASN A 87 34.97 36.91 -3.01
N GLY A 88 33.92 36.59 -3.76
CA GLY A 88 33.92 35.65 -4.88
C GLY A 88 33.88 34.18 -4.52
N TYR A 89 33.80 33.83 -3.23
CA TYR A 89 33.69 32.44 -2.79
C TYR A 89 32.28 31.89 -3.06
N THR A 90 32.20 30.60 -3.41
CA THR A 90 30.93 29.88 -3.63
C THR A 90 30.71 28.80 -2.58
N SER A 91 29.51 28.20 -2.55
CA SER A 91 29.19 27.04 -1.72
C SER A 91 30.20 25.90 -1.88
N LEU A 92 30.68 25.65 -3.11
CA LEU A 92 31.70 24.62 -3.35
C LEU A 92 33.06 24.97 -2.70
N HIS A 93 33.43 26.26 -2.63
CA HIS A 93 34.65 26.66 -1.90
C HIS A 93 34.51 26.45 -0.38
N TRP A 94 33.30 26.60 0.16
CA TRP A 94 33.01 26.38 1.57
C TRP A 94 33.07 24.90 1.91
N ALA A 95 32.43 24.05 1.10
CA ALA A 95 32.53 22.60 1.21
C ALA A 95 34.00 22.12 1.11
N ALA A 96 34.74 22.66 0.14
CA ALA A 96 36.17 22.43 -0.02
C ALA A 96 36.98 22.81 1.21
N SER A 97 36.66 23.92 1.88
CA SER A 97 37.41 24.38 3.06
C SER A 97 37.20 23.54 4.32
N ARG A 98 36.12 22.77 4.37
CA ARG A 98 35.68 22.01 5.56
C ARG A 98 35.62 20.50 5.33
N ASN A 99 36.16 20.02 4.21
CA ASN A 99 36.14 18.60 3.82
C ASN A 99 34.72 17.99 3.77
N SER A 100 33.74 18.79 3.36
CA SER A 100 32.33 18.41 3.26
C SER A 100 32.08 17.66 1.94
N ALA A 101 32.51 16.40 1.88
CA ALA A 101 32.61 15.59 0.66
C ALA A 101 31.24 15.33 0.01
N GLU A 102 30.25 14.94 0.79
CA GLU A 102 28.91 14.56 0.34
C GLU A 102 28.19 15.77 -0.26
N THR A 103 28.30 16.94 0.37
CA THR A 103 27.70 18.17 -0.16
C THR A 103 28.48 18.72 -1.36
N ALA A 104 29.81 18.58 -1.40
CA ALA A 104 30.60 18.93 -2.59
C ALA A 104 30.23 18.07 -3.80
N LEU A 105 30.01 16.76 -3.61
CA LEU A 105 29.57 15.85 -4.67
C LEU A 105 28.21 16.28 -5.22
N LEU A 106 27.24 16.54 -4.33
CA LEU A 106 25.92 17.04 -4.71
C LEU A 106 26.01 18.38 -5.47
N LEU A 107 26.79 19.34 -4.99
CA LEU A 107 26.95 20.64 -5.65
C LEU A 107 27.53 20.47 -7.07
N ILE A 108 28.54 19.62 -7.24
CA ILE A 108 29.14 19.33 -8.56
C ILE A 108 28.11 18.67 -9.48
N TYR A 109 27.34 17.72 -8.96
CA TYR A 109 26.27 17.05 -9.69
C TYR A 109 25.19 18.05 -10.17
N GLU A 110 24.82 19.00 -9.31
CA GLU A 110 23.84 20.07 -9.60
C GLU A 110 24.44 21.25 -10.39
N GLY A 111 25.64 21.09 -10.97
CA GLY A 111 26.22 22.07 -11.90
C GLY A 111 27.10 23.15 -11.26
N ALA A 112 27.68 22.91 -10.08
CA ALA A 112 28.68 23.80 -9.51
C ALA A 112 29.90 23.91 -10.44
N ASN A 113 30.27 25.13 -10.79
CA ASN A 113 31.42 25.40 -11.62
C ASN A 113 32.71 25.29 -10.79
N VAL A 114 33.33 24.11 -10.85
CA VAL A 114 34.61 23.76 -10.18
C VAL A 114 35.78 24.69 -10.52
N SER A 115 35.70 25.44 -11.63
CA SER A 115 36.73 26.36 -12.11
C SER A 115 36.49 27.82 -11.70
N LEU A 116 35.41 28.14 -10.97
CA LEU A 116 35.22 29.49 -10.44
C LEU A 116 36.35 29.83 -9.46
N LYS A 117 36.91 31.03 -9.65
CA LYS A 117 37.90 31.61 -8.75
C LYS A 117 37.23 32.59 -7.81
N SER A 118 37.67 32.61 -6.55
CA SER A 118 37.42 33.75 -5.66
C SER A 118 38.16 34.99 -6.17
N ASP A 119 37.92 36.15 -5.57
CA ASP A 119 38.55 37.40 -6.00
C ASP A 119 40.06 37.41 -5.73
N LYS A 120 40.54 36.46 -4.90
CA LYS A 120 41.97 36.19 -4.68
C LYS A 120 42.56 35.17 -5.68
N GLY A 121 41.81 34.80 -6.71
CA GLY A 121 42.23 33.83 -7.72
C GLY A 121 42.20 32.36 -7.28
N ILE A 122 41.67 32.06 -6.09
CA ILE A 122 41.68 30.72 -5.48
C ILE A 122 40.48 29.92 -5.98
N THR A 123 40.68 28.71 -6.49
CA THR A 123 39.60 27.77 -6.84
C THR A 123 39.15 26.94 -5.63
N ALA A 124 38.02 26.22 -5.76
CA ALA A 124 37.59 25.28 -4.73
C ALA A 124 38.63 24.15 -4.50
N LEU A 125 39.32 23.69 -5.56
CA LEU A 125 40.39 22.71 -5.40
C LEU A 125 41.57 23.29 -4.62
N ASP A 126 42.04 24.49 -4.98
CA ASP A 126 43.15 25.16 -4.29
C ASP A 126 42.81 25.35 -2.81
N ARG A 127 41.55 25.68 -2.52
CA ARG A 127 41.06 25.81 -1.15
C ARG A 127 41.12 24.48 -0.41
N ALA A 128 40.64 23.39 -1.00
CA ALA A 128 40.65 22.05 -0.39
C ALA A 128 42.08 21.55 -0.15
N VAL A 129 42.99 21.78 -1.08
CA VAL A 129 44.41 21.42 -0.94
C VAL A 129 45.05 22.24 0.19
N LYS A 130 44.83 23.56 0.23
CA LYS A 130 45.38 24.43 1.28
C LYS A 130 44.86 24.09 2.67
N THR A 131 43.63 23.59 2.80
CA THR A 131 43.04 23.20 4.10
C THR A 131 43.26 21.74 4.48
N GLY A 132 43.92 20.93 3.63
CA GLY A 132 44.09 19.50 3.89
C GLY A 132 42.80 18.68 3.77
N SER A 133 41.79 19.18 3.05
CA SER A 133 40.48 18.55 2.85
C SER A 133 40.55 17.45 1.77
N LYS A 134 41.20 16.33 2.11
CA LYS A 134 41.57 15.24 1.19
C LYS A 134 40.40 14.69 0.37
N LYS A 135 39.30 14.31 1.02
CA LYS A 135 38.13 13.68 0.34
C LYS A 135 37.48 14.64 -0.66
N THR A 136 37.29 15.90 -0.26
CA THR A 136 36.70 16.91 -1.17
C THR A 136 37.66 17.28 -2.30
N ALA A 137 38.97 17.33 -2.05
CA ALA A 137 39.97 17.56 -3.08
C ALA A 137 39.98 16.44 -4.14
N GLU A 138 39.85 15.17 -3.72
CA GLU A 138 39.73 14.03 -4.63
C GLU A 138 38.48 14.13 -5.50
N ILE A 139 37.32 14.44 -4.92
CA ILE A 139 36.07 14.63 -5.66
C ILE A 139 36.19 15.76 -6.70
N ILE A 140 36.77 16.91 -6.32
CA ILE A 140 36.95 18.04 -7.23
C ILE A 140 37.99 17.70 -8.33
N ARG A 141 39.07 16.99 -8.00
CA ARG A 141 40.06 16.50 -8.98
C ARG A 141 39.42 15.55 -9.99
N ALA A 142 38.61 14.60 -9.52
CA ALA A 142 37.87 13.69 -10.39
C ALA A 142 36.94 14.48 -11.34
N ALA A 143 36.22 15.47 -10.82
CA ALA A 143 35.36 16.33 -11.64
C ALA A 143 36.14 17.15 -12.70
N LEU A 144 37.37 17.60 -12.40
CA LEU A 144 38.24 18.29 -13.35
C LEU A 144 38.79 17.35 -14.43
N VAL A 145 39.14 16.11 -14.09
CA VAL A 145 39.60 15.08 -15.04
C VAL A 145 38.48 14.70 -16.01
N ILE A 146 37.26 14.53 -15.51
CA ILE A 146 36.08 14.26 -16.34
C ILE A 146 35.89 15.39 -17.36
N LYS A 147 36.11 16.66 -16.97
CA LYS A 147 36.03 17.84 -17.85
C LYS A 147 37.07 17.83 -19.00
N HIS A 148 38.24 17.22 -18.82
CA HIS A 148 39.29 17.22 -19.84
C HIS A 148 39.14 16.08 -20.89
N GLN A 149 38.42 15.00 -20.56
CA GLN A 149 38.11 13.92 -21.52
C GLN A 149 36.75 14.07 -22.21
N THR A 150 35.83 14.88 -21.67
CA THR A 150 34.44 14.95 -22.16
C THR A 150 34.13 16.10 -23.14
N PHE A 151 34.94 17.15 -23.26
CA PHE A 151 34.53 18.33 -24.05
C PHE A 151 34.65 18.20 -25.58
N ALA A 152 35.42 17.25 -26.12
CA ALA A 152 35.43 16.96 -27.56
C ALA A 152 34.22 16.10 -27.99
N THR A 153 33.62 15.35 -27.07
CA THR A 153 32.43 14.52 -27.30
C THR A 153 31.14 15.15 -26.75
N TRP A 154 31.22 16.20 -25.93
CA TRP A 154 30.06 16.91 -25.35
C TRP A 154 29.34 17.90 -26.28
N LYS A 155 29.87 18.22 -27.47
CA LYS A 155 29.03 18.85 -28.51
C LYS A 155 28.02 17.88 -29.14
N LYS A 156 28.12 16.57 -28.84
CA LYS A 156 27.17 15.51 -29.28
C LYS A 156 26.28 14.96 -28.16
N PHE A 157 26.32 15.52 -26.96
CA PHE A 157 25.27 15.28 -25.96
C PHE A 157 24.26 16.43 -25.97
N PRO A 158 22.96 16.12 -25.82
CA PRO A 158 21.92 17.10 -26.07
C PRO A 158 22.05 18.25 -25.07
N LYS A 159 21.83 19.50 -25.55
CA LYS A 159 21.43 20.65 -24.71
C LYS A 159 20.44 20.16 -23.64
N PRO A 160 20.40 20.71 -22.41
CA PRO A 160 19.50 20.25 -21.34
C PRO A 160 18.17 19.88 -21.97
N VAL A 161 17.87 18.58 -21.96
CA VAL A 161 16.69 18.06 -22.64
C VAL A 161 15.55 18.82 -21.98
N LYS A 162 14.87 19.69 -22.74
CA LYS A 162 13.56 20.25 -22.35
C LYS A 162 12.84 19.10 -21.68
N PRO A 163 12.39 19.20 -20.40
CA PRO A 163 12.01 18.07 -19.56
C PRO A 163 11.31 17.07 -20.45
N SER A 164 11.98 15.92 -20.68
CA SER A 164 11.66 15.06 -21.81
C SER A 164 10.16 14.90 -21.87
N ALA A 165 9.58 15.12 -23.06
CA ALA A 165 8.13 15.04 -23.23
C ALA A 165 7.59 13.74 -22.66
N VAL A 166 8.45 12.71 -22.58
CA VAL A 166 8.28 11.42 -21.93
C VAL A 166 9.15 11.33 -20.66
N THR A 167 8.58 10.96 -19.52
CA THR A 167 9.30 10.50 -18.32
C THR A 167 9.20 8.99 -18.22
N PHE A 168 10.28 8.34 -17.81
CA PHE A 168 10.29 6.90 -17.55
C PHE A 168 10.78 6.67 -16.12
N LYS A 169 10.01 5.93 -15.32
CA LYS A 169 10.40 5.50 -13.98
C LYS A 169 10.10 4.01 -13.87
N THR A 170 11.11 3.22 -13.53
CA THR A 170 10.95 1.80 -13.24
C THR A 170 11.50 1.53 -11.86
N GLN A 171 10.80 0.68 -11.12
CA GLN A 171 11.25 0.12 -9.86
C GLN A 171 11.00 -1.39 -9.90
N GLY A 172 11.69 -2.11 -9.04
CA GLY A 172 11.39 -3.52 -8.91
C GLY A 172 11.92 -4.10 -7.63
N LYS A 173 11.19 -5.09 -7.14
CA LYS A 173 11.38 -5.70 -5.83
C LYS A 173 11.47 -7.21 -6.01
N ILE A 174 12.46 -7.82 -5.36
CA ILE A 174 12.49 -9.27 -5.14
C ILE A 174 12.22 -9.50 -3.66
N GLN A 175 11.28 -10.39 -3.36
CA GLN A 175 10.93 -10.84 -2.03
C GLN A 175 11.04 -12.36 -1.98
N SER A 176 11.88 -12.90 -1.10
CA SER A 176 11.92 -14.34 -0.81
C SER A 176 11.47 -14.59 0.61
N ARG A 177 10.59 -15.57 0.79
CA ARG A 177 9.98 -15.96 2.06
C ARG A 177 10.21 -17.44 2.28
N LEU A 178 10.90 -17.75 3.37
CA LEU A 178 11.06 -19.11 3.84
C LEU A 178 10.06 -19.35 4.96
N ASN A 179 9.19 -20.34 4.79
CA ASN A 179 8.23 -20.76 5.80
C ASN A 179 8.61 -22.14 6.32
N PHE A 180 8.61 -22.26 7.65
CA PHE A 180 8.72 -23.52 8.35
C PHE A 180 7.50 -23.66 9.24
N ASP A 181 6.63 -24.61 8.92
CA ASP A 181 5.63 -25.10 9.86
C ASP A 181 6.29 -26.11 10.80
N ILE A 182 6.11 -25.92 12.11
CA ILE A 182 6.82 -26.68 13.15
C ILE A 182 5.92 -27.79 13.73
N ASP A 183 4.62 -27.82 13.41
CA ASP A 183 3.70 -28.84 13.95
C ASP A 183 3.51 -30.06 13.05
N LYS A 184 3.64 -31.24 13.67
CA LYS A 184 3.41 -32.58 13.09
C LYS A 184 2.20 -33.20 13.76
N TYR A 185 0.98 -32.92 13.30
CA TYR A 185 -0.19 -33.68 13.72
C TYR A 185 -1.11 -34.00 12.53
N GLY A 186 -0.72 -35.06 11.81
CA GLY A 186 -1.38 -35.67 10.67
C GLY A 186 -0.34 -36.36 9.80
N GLU A 187 -0.57 -37.59 9.36
CA GLU A 187 0.32 -38.24 8.39
C GLU A 187 0.31 -37.47 7.06
N GLY A 188 1.31 -36.60 6.88
CA GLY A 188 1.52 -35.70 5.73
C GLY A 188 1.09 -34.27 6.05
N GLU A 189 1.94 -33.24 6.08
CA GLU A 189 3.34 -33.04 5.68
C GLU A 189 3.90 -31.93 6.59
N ALA A 190 5.18 -31.95 6.96
CA ALA A 190 5.81 -30.73 7.44
C ALA A 190 5.99 -29.82 6.22
N GLU A 191 5.14 -28.80 6.06
CA GLU A 191 5.20 -27.89 4.92
C GLU A 191 6.33 -26.88 5.12
N GLN A 192 7.54 -27.28 4.72
CA GLN A 192 8.59 -26.31 4.40
C GLN A 192 8.32 -25.76 3.01
N SER A 193 8.22 -24.44 2.90
CA SER A 193 8.00 -23.78 1.61
C SER A 193 8.96 -22.63 1.39
N LEU A 194 9.42 -22.47 0.15
CA LEU A 194 10.10 -21.27 -0.32
C LEU A 194 9.20 -20.56 -1.35
N ASP A 195 8.75 -19.35 -1.00
CA ASP A 195 8.01 -18.47 -1.90
C ASP A 195 8.89 -17.30 -2.32
N THR A 196 9.17 -17.19 -3.62
CA THR A 196 9.93 -16.06 -4.19
C THR A 196 9.07 -15.29 -5.18
N LEU A 197 8.88 -14.00 -4.89
CA LEU A 197 8.16 -13.04 -5.71
C LEU A 197 9.15 -12.01 -6.26
N ALA A 198 9.20 -11.86 -7.57
CA ALA A 198 9.86 -10.73 -8.23
C ALA A 198 8.81 -9.86 -8.91
N ARG A 199 8.81 -8.55 -8.62
CA ARG A 199 7.89 -7.57 -9.21
C ARG A 199 8.67 -6.47 -9.91
N ILE A 200 8.20 -6.10 -11.10
CA ILE A 200 8.65 -4.94 -11.85
C ILE A 200 7.46 -4.00 -12.02
N GLU A 201 7.68 -2.71 -11.80
CA GLU A 201 6.70 -1.67 -12.01
C GLU A 201 7.32 -0.57 -12.86
N SER A 202 6.63 -0.16 -13.91
CA SER A 202 7.08 0.88 -14.84
C SER A 202 6.00 1.93 -15.04
N ARG A 203 6.41 3.20 -14.97
CA ARG A 203 5.58 4.37 -15.22
C ARG A 203 6.18 5.21 -16.33
N ILE A 204 5.39 5.43 -17.37
CA ILE A 204 5.74 6.23 -18.53
C ILE A 204 4.83 7.46 -18.56
N GLY A 205 5.37 8.68 -18.54
CA GLY A 205 4.57 9.91 -18.46
C GLY A 205 4.80 10.83 -19.65
N LEU A 206 3.78 11.13 -20.44
CA LEU A 206 3.84 12.11 -21.52
C LEU A 206 3.39 13.49 -21.02
N LYS A 207 4.32 14.28 -20.47
CA LYS A 207 4.04 15.54 -19.75
C LYS A 207 3.15 16.52 -20.52
N LYS A 208 3.36 16.68 -21.83
CA LYS A 208 2.58 17.62 -22.65
C LYS A 208 1.13 17.19 -22.89
N ALA A 209 0.90 15.89 -22.94
CA ALA A 209 -0.42 15.31 -23.17
C ALA A 209 -1.16 15.01 -21.84
N GLY A 210 -0.48 15.18 -20.69
CA GLY A 210 -1.00 14.75 -19.40
C GLY A 210 -1.19 13.23 -19.30
N LEU A 211 -0.61 12.45 -20.21
CA LEU A 211 -0.80 11.00 -20.26
C LEU A 211 0.19 10.30 -19.35
N ILE A 212 -0.25 9.26 -18.65
CA ILE A 212 0.59 8.37 -17.86
C ILE A 212 0.20 6.95 -18.22
N PHE A 213 1.17 6.09 -18.49
CA PHE A 213 0.99 4.66 -18.61
C PHE A 213 1.67 3.99 -17.44
N PHE A 214 0.99 3.01 -16.86
CA PHE A 214 1.50 2.20 -15.78
C PHE A 214 1.40 0.72 -16.18
N PHE A 215 2.48 0.00 -15.90
CA PHE A 215 2.57 -1.44 -16.08
C PHE A 215 3.23 -2.04 -14.85
N SER A 216 2.65 -3.10 -14.29
CA SER A 216 3.31 -3.92 -13.29
C SER A 216 3.13 -5.39 -13.61
N GLY A 217 4.22 -6.15 -13.49
CA GLY A 217 4.23 -7.59 -13.67
C GLY A 217 4.98 -8.24 -12.53
N ASP A 218 4.52 -9.41 -12.11
CA ASP A 218 5.24 -10.23 -11.15
C ASP A 218 5.42 -11.66 -11.62
N THR A 219 6.55 -12.25 -11.23
CA THR A 219 6.81 -13.68 -11.33
C THR A 219 6.91 -14.23 -9.92
N ARG A 220 6.20 -15.31 -9.65
CA ARG A 220 6.19 -15.99 -8.36
C ARG A 220 6.57 -17.44 -8.55
N SER A 221 7.47 -17.91 -7.72
CA SER A 221 7.86 -19.32 -7.63
C SER A 221 7.60 -19.79 -6.21
N GLU A 222 6.76 -20.82 -6.07
CA GLU A 222 6.50 -21.49 -4.79
C GLU A 222 7.05 -22.91 -4.88
N ILE A 223 7.92 -23.28 -3.96
CA ILE A 223 8.41 -24.65 -3.80
C ILE A 223 7.80 -25.20 -2.52
N PHE A 224 7.01 -26.26 -2.65
CA PHE A 224 6.39 -26.95 -1.53
C PHE A 224 7.16 -28.21 -1.21
N ASN A 225 7.31 -28.50 0.08
CA ASN A 225 7.91 -29.72 0.58
C ASN A 225 9.29 -29.93 -0.08
N LEU A 226 10.28 -29.17 0.40
CA LEU A 226 11.65 -29.09 -0.17
C LEU A 226 12.29 -30.46 -0.46
N GLU A 227 11.82 -31.54 0.19
CA GLU A 227 12.23 -32.92 -0.06
C GLU A 227 11.58 -33.56 -1.30
N LYS A 228 10.30 -33.25 -1.61
CA LYS A 228 9.55 -33.81 -2.75
C LYS A 228 9.71 -33.01 -4.05
N GLY A 229 10.16 -31.76 -3.98
CA GLY A 229 10.57 -30.97 -5.14
C GLY A 229 9.43 -30.46 -6.03
N ASN A 230 8.21 -30.34 -5.52
CA ASN A 230 7.10 -29.73 -6.27
C ASN A 230 7.29 -28.21 -6.32
N ALA A 231 7.39 -27.67 -7.53
CA ALA A 231 7.57 -26.24 -7.77
C ALA A 231 6.49 -25.70 -8.69
N ASP A 232 5.76 -24.70 -8.22
CA ASP A 232 4.80 -23.93 -9.00
C ASP A 232 5.44 -22.60 -9.42
N PHE A 233 5.37 -22.30 -10.71
CA PHE A 233 5.82 -21.03 -11.27
C PHE A 233 4.66 -20.31 -11.93
N THR A 234 4.47 -19.04 -11.58
CA THR A 234 3.45 -18.18 -12.18
C THR A 234 4.07 -16.87 -12.61
N ALA A 235 3.68 -16.40 -13.80
CA ALA A 235 4.02 -15.06 -14.29
C ALA A 235 2.71 -14.33 -14.58
N THR A 236 2.51 -13.18 -13.93
CA THR A 236 1.24 -12.47 -13.94
C THR A 236 1.45 -11.02 -14.34
N LEU A 237 0.72 -10.58 -15.37
CA LEU A 237 0.48 -9.17 -15.61
C LEU A 237 -0.47 -8.65 -14.54
N ARG A 238 0.06 -7.86 -13.60
CA ARG A 238 -0.68 -7.37 -12.45
C ARG A 238 -1.50 -6.15 -12.86
N GLU A 239 -0.89 -5.00 -13.10
CA GLU A 239 -1.58 -3.80 -13.55
C GLU A 239 -1.12 -3.36 -14.94
N ALA A 240 -2.04 -2.82 -15.72
CA ALA A 240 -1.79 -2.26 -17.04
C ALA A 240 -2.86 -1.23 -17.33
N TYR A 241 -2.54 0.06 -17.16
CA TYR A 241 -3.51 1.13 -17.36
C TYR A 241 -2.87 2.41 -17.89
N GLY A 242 -3.70 3.22 -18.55
CA GLY A 242 -3.38 4.58 -18.97
C GLY A 242 -4.23 5.58 -18.21
N GLU A 243 -3.65 6.71 -17.83
CA GLU A 243 -4.33 7.85 -17.22
C GLU A 243 -4.12 9.12 -18.02
N ILE A 244 -5.15 9.95 -18.09
CA ILE A 244 -5.08 11.33 -18.55
C ILE A 244 -5.28 12.24 -17.34
N ARG A 245 -4.28 13.07 -17.04
CA ARG A 245 -4.30 14.03 -15.93
C ARG A 245 -4.45 15.44 -16.46
N GLY A 246 -5.63 16.02 -16.22
CA GLY A 246 -5.92 17.43 -16.46
C GLY A 246 -5.66 18.28 -15.21
N LYS A 247 -6.01 19.58 -15.28
CA LYS A 247 -5.87 20.51 -14.14
C LYS A 247 -6.77 20.18 -12.95
N LYS A 248 -7.94 19.59 -13.22
CA LYS A 248 -8.98 19.29 -12.22
C LYS A 248 -9.53 17.88 -12.32
N TYR A 249 -8.94 17.02 -13.15
CA TYR A 249 -9.48 15.69 -13.36
C TYR A 249 -8.38 14.68 -13.64
N VAL A 250 -8.68 13.41 -13.35
CA VAL A 250 -7.91 12.26 -13.77
C VAL A 250 -8.88 11.26 -14.41
N LEU A 251 -8.55 10.77 -15.59
CA LEU A 251 -9.29 9.72 -16.29
C LEU A 251 -8.36 8.53 -16.49
N GLY A 252 -8.58 7.46 -15.74
CA GLY A 252 -7.81 6.22 -15.83
C GLY A 252 -8.61 5.11 -16.50
N ILE A 253 -7.98 4.36 -17.41
CA ILE A 253 -8.57 3.19 -18.05
C ILE A 253 -7.55 2.06 -18.09
N GLY A 254 -7.96 0.89 -17.65
CA GLY A 254 -7.16 -0.33 -17.73
C GLY A 254 -7.36 -1.22 -16.53
N ARG A 255 -6.47 -2.20 -16.39
CA ARG A 255 -6.41 -3.09 -15.25
C ARG A 255 -5.62 -2.42 -14.14
N GLN A 256 -6.27 -2.11 -13.03
CA GLN A 256 -5.71 -1.28 -11.95
C GLN A 256 -6.22 -1.73 -10.58
N ILE A 257 -5.48 -1.39 -9.53
CA ILE A 257 -5.90 -1.57 -8.13
C ILE A 257 -6.29 -0.21 -7.56
N VAL A 258 -7.52 -0.10 -7.03
CA VAL A 258 -7.96 1.05 -6.25
C VAL A 258 -8.22 0.59 -4.81
N THR A 259 -7.73 1.35 -3.84
CA THR A 259 -7.92 1.08 -2.42
C THR A 259 -8.66 2.25 -1.78
N TRP A 260 -9.80 1.96 -1.18
CA TRP A 260 -10.51 2.88 -0.30
C TRP A 260 -10.35 2.45 1.16
N GLY A 261 -10.62 3.39 2.07
CA GLY A 261 -10.35 3.25 3.50
C GLY A 261 -9.17 4.10 3.98
N LYS A 262 -9.08 4.27 5.30
CA LYS A 262 -8.08 5.12 5.98
C LYS A 262 -7.16 4.35 6.93
N LEU A 263 -7.53 3.12 7.27
CA LEU A 263 -6.76 2.24 8.12
C LEU A 263 -5.73 1.47 7.27
N ASP A 264 -4.45 1.69 7.56
CA ASP A 264 -3.35 1.14 6.73
C ASP A 264 -3.24 -0.37 6.85
N GLU A 265 -3.54 -0.90 8.02
CA GLU A 265 -3.29 -2.30 8.36
C GLU A 265 -4.57 -3.10 8.47
N ILE A 266 -5.65 -2.43 8.85
CA ILE A 266 -6.96 -3.04 9.05
C ILE A 266 -7.95 -2.51 8.01
N ALA A 267 -8.02 -3.20 6.89
CA ALA A 267 -8.78 -2.75 5.74
C ALA A 267 -10.26 -3.14 5.78
N ILE A 268 -11.13 -2.33 6.37
CA ILE A 268 -12.57 -2.64 6.50
C ILE A 268 -13.21 -3.02 5.15
N LEU A 269 -12.98 -2.22 4.11
CA LEU A 269 -13.59 -2.45 2.79
C LEU A 269 -13.04 -3.63 2.01
N ASP A 270 -11.84 -4.09 2.37
CA ASP A 270 -11.15 -5.15 1.65
C ASP A 270 -11.06 -6.43 2.49
N ARG A 271 -11.77 -6.50 3.63
CA ARG A 271 -11.90 -7.73 4.40
C ARG A 271 -12.69 -8.72 3.57
N ILE A 272 -12.09 -9.88 3.33
CA ILE A 272 -12.84 -11.07 2.93
C ILE A 272 -13.21 -11.78 4.25
N SER A 273 -14.24 -12.63 4.24
CA SER A 273 -14.87 -13.31 5.39
C SER A 273 -13.94 -13.52 6.60
N PRO A 274 -14.42 -13.43 7.86
CA PRO A 274 -13.63 -13.71 9.06
C PRO A 274 -12.82 -15.03 9.01
N HIS A 275 -13.24 -16.01 8.20
CA HIS A 275 -12.56 -17.29 7.97
C HIS A 275 -11.32 -17.19 7.07
N ASP A 276 -11.24 -16.17 6.22
CA ASP A 276 -10.08 -15.92 5.36
C ASP A 276 -8.86 -15.46 6.16
N TYR A 277 -9.06 -14.99 7.39
CA TYR A 277 -7.96 -14.65 8.28
C TYR A 277 -7.12 -15.86 8.68
N ASP A 278 -7.68 -17.07 8.65
CA ASP A 278 -6.94 -18.30 8.98
C ASP A 278 -5.92 -18.68 7.90
N TRP A 279 -6.10 -18.22 6.66
CA TRP A 279 -5.24 -18.62 5.54
C TRP A 279 -4.36 -17.47 5.04
N PHE A 280 -4.85 -16.23 5.12
CA PHE A 280 -4.27 -15.10 4.39
C PHE A 280 -3.52 -14.08 5.26
N ALA A 281 -3.43 -14.29 6.59
CA ALA A 281 -2.87 -13.31 7.53
C ALA A 281 -1.41 -12.88 7.27
N LEU A 282 -0.68 -13.54 6.38
CA LEU A 282 0.77 -13.35 6.17
C LEU A 282 1.14 -12.58 4.89
N ASN A 283 0.20 -12.40 3.97
CA ASN A 283 0.45 -11.65 2.73
C ASN A 283 0.15 -10.17 2.95
N ASN A 284 0.92 -9.26 2.36
CA ASN A 284 0.56 -7.84 2.36
C ASN A 284 -0.84 -7.67 1.76
N LYS A 285 -1.62 -6.74 2.31
CA LYS A 285 -2.98 -6.44 1.82
C LYS A 285 -3.03 -6.24 0.30
N GLN A 286 -2.08 -5.50 -0.26
CA GLN A 286 -2.01 -5.22 -1.69
C GLN A 286 -1.71 -6.45 -2.54
N ASP A 287 -1.08 -7.47 -1.94
CA ASP A 287 -0.75 -8.70 -2.65
C ASP A 287 -1.98 -9.61 -2.83
N ARG A 288 -3.00 -9.44 -1.97
CA ARG A 288 -4.26 -10.20 -1.98
C ARG A 288 -5.27 -9.70 -3.03
N LYS A 289 -5.16 -8.45 -3.48
CA LYS A 289 -6.14 -7.84 -4.39
C LYS A 289 -5.84 -8.19 -5.84
N LEU A 290 -6.80 -8.87 -6.48
CA LEU A 290 -6.76 -9.07 -7.93
C LEU A 290 -7.09 -7.76 -8.66
N PRO A 291 -6.18 -7.28 -9.53
CA PRO A 291 -6.42 -6.12 -10.38
C PRO A 291 -7.58 -6.40 -11.34
N VAL A 292 -8.44 -5.41 -11.55
CA VAL A 292 -9.61 -5.52 -12.41
C VAL A 292 -9.64 -4.42 -13.45
N MET A 293 -10.25 -4.72 -14.58
CA MET A 293 -10.50 -3.74 -15.63
C MET A 293 -11.51 -2.70 -15.12
N MET A 294 -11.12 -1.43 -15.09
CA MET A 294 -12.03 -0.35 -14.69
C MET A 294 -11.74 0.96 -15.40
N LEU A 295 -12.79 1.78 -15.52
CA LEU A 295 -12.72 3.20 -15.81
C LEU A 295 -12.76 3.96 -14.48
N ARG A 296 -11.77 4.82 -14.27
CA ARG A 296 -11.61 5.65 -13.07
C ARG A 296 -11.70 7.11 -13.46
N ILE A 297 -12.56 7.86 -12.80
CA ILE A 297 -12.79 9.27 -13.04
C ILE A 297 -12.64 10.00 -11.72
N GLU A 298 -11.63 10.85 -11.60
CA GLU A 298 -11.48 11.76 -10.47
C GLU A 298 -11.73 13.19 -10.92
N TYR A 299 -12.38 13.96 -10.07
CA TYR A 299 -12.53 15.40 -10.24
C TYR A 299 -12.16 16.13 -8.95
N PHE A 300 -11.41 17.21 -9.07
CA PHE A 300 -10.86 17.99 -7.97
C PHE A 300 -11.47 19.40 -7.95
N TRP A 301 -12.12 19.73 -6.84
CA TRP A 301 -12.45 21.09 -6.43
C TRP A 301 -11.38 21.61 -5.46
N LYS A 302 -11.55 22.86 -4.99
CA LYS A 302 -10.58 23.52 -4.09
C LYS A 302 -10.38 22.75 -2.78
N ASN A 303 -11.46 22.26 -2.17
CA ASN A 303 -11.46 21.58 -0.86
C ASN A 303 -12.16 20.21 -0.90
N ALA A 304 -12.48 19.71 -2.10
CA ALA A 304 -13.24 18.48 -2.26
C ALA A 304 -12.78 17.73 -3.50
N GLN A 305 -13.05 16.43 -3.53
CA GLN A 305 -12.74 15.56 -4.64
C GLN A 305 -13.83 14.51 -4.78
N ALA A 306 -14.25 14.22 -6.01
CA ALA A 306 -15.08 13.07 -6.32
C ALA A 306 -14.25 12.06 -7.12
N GLU A 307 -14.48 10.78 -6.85
CA GLU A 307 -13.92 9.66 -7.58
C GLU A 307 -15.06 8.70 -7.95
N ALA A 308 -15.17 8.32 -9.21
CA ALA A 308 -16.10 7.33 -9.70
C ALA A 308 -15.33 6.21 -10.39
N LEU A 309 -15.69 4.97 -10.07
CA LEU A 309 -15.16 3.75 -10.66
C LEU A 309 -16.31 3.06 -11.39
N VAL A 310 -16.05 2.63 -12.62
CA VAL A 310 -16.94 1.78 -13.41
C VAL A 310 -16.16 0.56 -13.83
N LEU A 311 -16.60 -0.62 -13.41
CA LEU A 311 -16.02 -1.89 -13.82
C LEU A 311 -16.95 -2.46 -14.90
N PRO A 312 -16.57 -2.38 -16.19
CA PRO A 312 -17.44 -2.83 -17.28
C PRO A 312 -17.56 -4.35 -17.37
N LYS A 313 -16.63 -5.07 -16.74
CA LYS A 313 -16.57 -6.53 -16.75
C LYS A 313 -16.33 -7.03 -15.34
N PHE A 314 -17.19 -7.94 -14.90
CA PHE A 314 -16.99 -8.71 -13.70
C PHE A 314 -15.95 -9.81 -13.93
N ASP A 315 -15.00 -9.92 -13.01
CA ASP A 315 -14.00 -10.99 -12.97
C ASP A 315 -14.18 -11.79 -11.65
N PRO A 316 -14.56 -13.09 -11.72
CA PRO A 316 -14.67 -13.95 -10.56
C PRO A 316 -13.35 -14.08 -9.77
N ALA A 317 -13.46 -14.47 -8.49
CA ALA A 317 -12.29 -14.81 -7.69
C ALA A 317 -11.54 -16.01 -8.31
N GLN A 318 -10.21 -15.94 -8.30
CA GLN A 318 -9.35 -17.06 -8.72
C GLN A 318 -9.02 -18.02 -7.56
N VAL A 319 -9.41 -17.68 -6.33
CA VAL A 319 -9.15 -18.48 -5.12
C VAL A 319 -10.25 -19.52 -4.96
N LYS A 320 -9.87 -20.79 -4.80
CA LYS A 320 -10.77 -21.86 -4.38
C LYS A 320 -10.89 -21.85 -2.86
N TYR A 321 -11.94 -21.24 -2.35
CA TYR A 321 -12.19 -21.19 -0.90
C TYR A 321 -12.68 -22.55 -0.40
N PHE A 322 -11.89 -23.17 0.49
CA PHE A 322 -12.32 -24.32 1.29
C PHE A 322 -13.42 -23.84 2.25
N GLY A 323 -14.63 -24.37 2.10
CA GLY A 323 -15.82 -23.91 2.81
C GLY A 323 -16.77 -23.08 1.97
N THR A 324 -16.64 -23.13 0.64
CA THR A 324 -17.82 -22.90 -0.20
C THR A 324 -18.59 -24.22 -0.31
N ASP A 325 -19.89 -24.13 -0.59
CA ASP A 325 -20.71 -25.29 -0.94
C ASP A 325 -20.01 -26.22 -1.99
N TRP A 326 -19.07 -25.70 -2.80
CA TRP A 326 -18.28 -26.44 -3.82
C TRP A 326 -17.27 -27.43 -3.27
N SER A 327 -16.48 -27.03 -2.28
CA SER A 327 -15.42 -27.92 -1.75
C SER A 327 -16.03 -29.07 -0.98
N ILE A 328 -17.10 -28.80 -0.23
CA ILE A 328 -17.88 -29.82 0.48
C ILE A 328 -18.49 -30.77 -0.53
N PHE A 329 -19.12 -30.23 -1.58
CA PHE A 329 -19.73 -31.04 -2.61
C PHE A 329 -18.73 -32.01 -3.25
N GLY A 330 -17.52 -31.53 -3.62
CA GLY A 330 -16.46 -32.39 -4.15
C GLY A 330 -16.11 -33.53 -3.20
N HIS A 331 -15.84 -33.21 -1.92
CA HIS A 331 -15.51 -34.21 -0.92
C HIS A 331 -16.66 -35.21 -0.67
N MET A 332 -17.91 -34.74 -0.64
CA MET A 332 -19.08 -35.60 -0.50
C MET A 332 -19.25 -36.54 -1.69
N LYS A 333 -19.01 -36.09 -2.93
CA LYS A 333 -19.04 -36.96 -4.11
C LYS A 333 -18.03 -38.09 -3.96
N ASP A 334 -16.81 -37.76 -3.52
CA ASP A 334 -15.74 -38.74 -3.33
C ASP A 334 -16.09 -39.77 -2.24
N LEU A 335 -16.64 -39.31 -1.11
CA LEU A 335 -17.11 -40.18 -0.02
C LEU A 335 -18.24 -41.12 -0.47
N ILE A 336 -19.20 -40.63 -1.25
CA ILE A 336 -20.33 -41.45 -1.73
C ILE A 336 -19.87 -42.44 -2.80
N ALA A 337 -18.95 -42.03 -3.68
CA ALA A 337 -18.34 -42.89 -4.68
C ALA A 337 -17.59 -44.07 -4.02
N ALA A 338 -16.80 -43.77 -2.98
CA ALA A 338 -16.03 -44.76 -2.22
C ALA A 338 -16.88 -45.60 -1.24
N GLY A 339 -18.02 -45.08 -0.77
CA GLY A 339 -18.88 -45.73 0.21
C GLY A 339 -19.78 -46.85 -0.33
N SER A 340 -20.46 -47.55 0.58
CA SER A 340 -21.38 -48.66 0.29
C SER A 340 -22.81 -48.20 -0.05
N TYR A 341 -22.96 -47.15 -0.85
CA TYR A 341 -24.27 -46.64 -1.29
C TYR A 341 -24.81 -47.42 -2.51
N PRO A 342 -26.15 -47.57 -2.66
CA PRO A 342 -26.77 -48.11 -3.86
C PRO A 342 -26.32 -47.40 -5.15
N GLN A 343 -26.19 -48.15 -6.25
CA GLN A 343 -25.68 -47.63 -7.52
C GLN A 343 -26.49 -46.43 -8.04
N GLN A 344 -27.81 -46.46 -7.89
CA GLN A 344 -28.71 -45.36 -8.30
C GLN A 344 -28.37 -44.03 -7.60
N ILE A 345 -27.92 -44.07 -6.34
CA ILE A 345 -27.51 -42.88 -5.60
C ILE A 345 -26.17 -42.37 -6.14
N LYS A 346 -25.22 -43.29 -6.39
CA LYS A 346 -23.93 -42.94 -7.00
C LYS A 346 -24.12 -42.28 -8.36
N ASP A 347 -25.01 -42.83 -9.19
CA ASP A 347 -25.33 -42.31 -10.51
C ASP A 347 -25.99 -40.92 -10.42
N ALA A 348 -26.95 -40.74 -9.50
CA ALA A 348 -27.63 -39.47 -9.29
C ALA A 348 -26.66 -38.37 -8.79
N VAL A 349 -25.78 -38.68 -7.84
CA VAL A 349 -24.75 -37.76 -7.34
C VAL A 349 -23.73 -37.42 -8.43
N ASN A 350 -23.34 -38.40 -9.23
CA ASN A 350 -22.43 -38.19 -10.36
C ASN A 350 -23.05 -37.31 -11.45
N ALA A 351 -24.36 -37.43 -11.67
CA ALA A 351 -25.11 -36.62 -12.64
C ALA A 351 -25.28 -35.14 -12.21
N ILE A 352 -25.08 -34.81 -10.93
CA ILE A 352 -25.00 -33.41 -10.50
C ILE A 352 -23.77 -32.77 -11.15
N THR A 353 -24.03 -31.74 -11.95
CA THR A 353 -23.02 -30.96 -12.66
C THR A 353 -23.15 -29.49 -12.32
N ILE A 354 -22.01 -28.82 -12.21
CA ILE A 354 -21.95 -27.37 -12.06
C ILE A 354 -21.56 -26.83 -13.43
N GLY A 355 -22.52 -26.17 -14.08
CA GLY A 355 -22.23 -25.40 -15.27
C GLY A 355 -21.64 -24.05 -14.88
N ASN A 356 -20.61 -23.60 -15.61
CA ASN A 356 -20.16 -22.22 -15.52
C ASN A 356 -21.36 -21.30 -15.81
N GLY A 357 -21.75 -20.51 -14.81
CA GLY A 357 -22.74 -19.47 -15.01
C GLY A 357 -22.25 -18.51 -16.08
N LYS A 358 -23.15 -17.87 -16.83
CA LYS A 358 -22.73 -16.69 -17.59
C LYS A 358 -22.35 -15.65 -16.54
N SER A 359 -21.09 -15.22 -16.54
CA SER A 359 -20.66 -14.08 -15.71
C SER A 359 -21.66 -12.94 -15.91
N PRO A 360 -22.14 -12.31 -14.81
CA PRO A 360 -23.06 -11.20 -14.93
C PRO A 360 -22.53 -10.17 -15.92
N LYS A 361 -23.40 -9.71 -16.81
CA LYS A 361 -23.05 -8.66 -17.79
C LYS A 361 -23.22 -7.26 -17.21
N ASP A 362 -23.74 -7.17 -15.99
CA ASP A 362 -24.04 -5.90 -15.37
C ASP A 362 -22.76 -5.24 -14.87
N PRO A 363 -22.52 -3.96 -15.21
CA PRO A 363 -21.37 -3.24 -14.69
C PRO A 363 -21.43 -3.09 -13.16
N GLU A 364 -20.26 -2.92 -12.58
CA GLU A 364 -20.11 -2.56 -11.17
C GLU A 364 -19.72 -1.09 -11.06
N PHE A 365 -20.14 -0.46 -9.97
CA PHE A 365 -19.97 0.98 -9.78
C PHE A 365 -19.50 1.27 -8.38
N ALA A 366 -18.63 2.26 -8.25
CA ALA A 366 -18.29 2.82 -6.97
C ALA A 366 -18.15 4.34 -7.11
N ILE A 367 -18.63 5.09 -6.12
CA ILE A 367 -18.39 6.52 -6.00
C ILE A 367 -17.83 6.84 -4.63
N ARG A 368 -16.88 7.78 -4.57
CA ARG A 368 -16.34 8.34 -3.35
C ARG A 368 -16.27 9.85 -3.45
N LEU A 369 -16.80 10.53 -2.43
CA LEU A 369 -16.65 11.96 -2.23
C LEU A 369 -15.69 12.17 -1.06
N ARG A 370 -14.69 13.01 -1.25
CA ARG A 370 -13.79 13.49 -0.20
C ARG A 370 -13.94 14.99 -0.04
N THR A 371 -13.90 15.45 1.20
CA THR A 371 -13.89 16.88 1.51
C THR A 371 -13.05 17.16 2.73
N LYS A 372 -12.41 18.32 2.76
CA LYS A 372 -11.70 18.80 3.94
C LYS A 372 -12.52 19.85 4.66
N LEU A 373 -12.83 19.61 5.93
CA LEU A 373 -13.48 20.58 6.81
C LEU A 373 -12.54 20.87 7.98
N ARG A 374 -12.04 22.11 8.05
CA ARG A 374 -10.97 22.51 8.97
C ARG A 374 -9.73 21.62 8.77
N ASP A 375 -9.26 20.96 9.82
CA ASP A 375 -8.07 20.09 9.80
C ASP A 375 -8.42 18.60 9.66
N THR A 376 -9.69 18.29 9.36
CA THR A 376 -10.17 16.92 9.20
C THR A 376 -10.59 16.64 7.76
N ASP A 377 -10.05 15.58 7.20
CA ASP A 377 -10.48 15.03 5.91
C ASP A 377 -11.61 14.02 6.17
N TYR A 378 -12.66 14.13 5.37
CA TYR A 378 -13.80 13.20 5.38
C TYR A 378 -13.93 12.54 4.02
N GLY A 379 -14.25 11.26 4.03
CA GLY A 379 -14.62 10.47 2.87
C GLY A 379 -16.01 9.87 3.06
N PHE A 380 -16.79 9.84 1.99
CA PHE A 380 -18.06 9.13 1.90
C PHE A 380 -18.03 8.30 0.64
N TYR A 381 -18.44 7.06 0.71
CA TYR A 381 -18.41 6.18 -0.45
C TYR A 381 -19.63 5.28 -0.51
N ALA A 382 -19.98 4.93 -1.74
CA ALA A 382 -21.02 3.97 -2.06
C ALA A 382 -20.52 3.08 -3.20
N MET A 383 -20.71 1.77 -3.06
CA MET A 383 -20.33 0.78 -4.06
C MET A 383 -21.50 -0.16 -4.32
N SER A 384 -21.65 -0.56 -5.58
CA SER A 384 -22.49 -1.66 -6.02
C SER A 384 -21.62 -2.62 -6.82
N LEU A 385 -21.12 -3.63 -6.12
CA LEU A 385 -20.17 -4.62 -6.63
C LEU A 385 -20.83 -5.99 -6.71
N LEU A 386 -20.31 -6.87 -7.53
CA LEU A 386 -20.65 -8.27 -7.50
C LEU A 386 -19.69 -8.97 -6.55
N ASP A 387 -20.23 -9.86 -5.73
CA ASP A 387 -19.40 -10.76 -4.95
C ASP A 387 -18.55 -11.60 -5.91
N ARG A 388 -17.25 -11.66 -5.65
CA ARG A 388 -16.32 -12.44 -6.46
C ARG A 388 -16.41 -13.93 -6.12
N MET A 389 -17.00 -14.29 -4.99
CA MET A 389 -17.28 -15.67 -4.60
C MET A 389 -18.67 -16.11 -5.10
N PRO A 390 -18.76 -17.18 -5.91
CA PRO A 390 -20.05 -17.67 -6.39
C PRO A 390 -20.79 -18.44 -5.29
N GLY A 391 -22.10 -18.21 -5.17
CA GLY A 391 -23.01 -19.17 -4.57
C GLY A 391 -23.60 -20.11 -5.62
N LEU A 392 -24.42 -21.09 -5.21
CA LEU A 392 -25.23 -21.85 -6.17
C LEU A 392 -26.60 -21.28 -6.39
N LYS A 393 -27.03 -21.49 -7.62
CA LYS A 393 -28.42 -21.44 -8.00
C LYS A 393 -28.82 -22.69 -8.78
N GLU A 394 -29.81 -23.40 -8.26
CA GLU A 394 -30.53 -24.45 -8.99
C GLU A 394 -31.42 -23.79 -10.07
N GLN A 395 -31.57 -24.45 -11.22
CA GLN A 395 -32.21 -23.85 -12.40
C GLN A 395 -33.73 -23.99 -12.44
N THR A 396 -34.28 -24.95 -11.69
CA THR A 396 -35.70 -25.29 -11.77
C THR A 396 -36.44 -24.93 -10.49
N ALA A 397 -37.77 -24.84 -10.57
CA ALA A 397 -38.63 -24.46 -9.44
C ALA A 397 -38.67 -25.51 -8.32
N LYS A 398 -38.14 -26.72 -8.55
CA LYS A 398 -37.86 -27.72 -7.50
C LYS A 398 -36.61 -27.37 -6.65
N GLY A 399 -36.10 -26.14 -6.81
CA GLY A 399 -34.75 -25.63 -6.59
C GLY A 399 -34.14 -25.67 -5.18
N ALA A 400 -34.45 -26.68 -4.39
CA ALA A 400 -33.78 -27.02 -3.14
C ALA A 400 -33.35 -28.49 -3.10
N LEU A 401 -33.31 -29.18 -4.24
CA LEU A 401 -33.12 -30.61 -4.29
C LEU A 401 -31.65 -30.98 -4.08
N VAL A 402 -30.76 -30.36 -4.84
CA VAL A 402 -29.33 -30.59 -4.67
C VAL A 402 -28.85 -29.97 -3.37
N LYS A 403 -29.24 -28.73 -3.07
CA LYS A 403 -28.93 -28.06 -1.81
C LYS A 403 -29.46 -28.82 -0.59
N GLY A 404 -30.67 -29.36 -0.66
CA GLY A 404 -31.26 -30.17 0.39
C GLY A 404 -30.46 -31.44 0.64
N PHE A 405 -30.03 -32.11 -0.43
CA PHE A 405 -29.10 -33.25 -0.33
C PHE A 405 -27.73 -32.87 0.25
N LEU A 406 -27.13 -31.76 -0.18
CA LEU A 406 -25.82 -31.29 0.35
C LEU A 406 -25.90 -30.92 1.82
N PHE A 407 -27.02 -30.31 2.23
CA PHE A 407 -27.25 -29.93 3.62
C PHE A 407 -27.57 -31.15 4.50
N ALA A 408 -28.40 -32.06 4.01
CA ALA A 408 -28.83 -33.24 4.73
C ALA A 408 -29.12 -34.40 3.76
N PRO A 409 -28.22 -35.40 3.64
CA PRO A 409 -28.44 -36.57 2.79
C PRO A 409 -29.40 -37.58 3.43
N SER A 410 -30.61 -37.14 3.80
CA SER A 410 -31.67 -38.00 4.34
C SER A 410 -32.18 -38.97 3.27
N ALA A 411 -32.87 -40.03 3.68
CA ALA A 411 -33.50 -40.96 2.73
C ALA A 411 -34.44 -40.24 1.74
N GLU A 412 -35.17 -39.22 2.22
CA GLU A 412 -36.04 -38.38 1.39
C GLU A 412 -35.25 -37.56 0.37
N ASN A 413 -34.18 -36.87 0.79
CA ASN A 413 -33.37 -36.06 -0.11
C ASN A 413 -32.60 -36.91 -1.12
N MET A 414 -32.16 -38.11 -0.74
CA MET A 414 -31.57 -39.07 -1.67
C MET A 414 -32.58 -39.59 -2.69
N LEU A 415 -33.82 -39.88 -2.28
CA LEU A 415 -34.89 -40.29 -3.19
C LEU A 415 -35.27 -39.16 -4.17
N ASN A 416 -35.35 -37.93 -3.68
CA ASN A 416 -35.58 -36.75 -4.51
C ASN A 416 -34.46 -36.60 -5.55
N LEU A 417 -33.20 -36.82 -5.15
CA LEU A 417 -32.04 -36.78 -6.06
C LEU A 417 -32.13 -37.85 -7.17
N ILE A 418 -32.48 -39.09 -6.82
CA ILE A 418 -32.59 -40.20 -7.78
C ILE A 418 -33.71 -39.95 -8.81
N THR A 419 -34.81 -39.32 -8.38
CA THR A 419 -35.99 -39.06 -9.22
C THR A 419 -35.92 -37.73 -9.98
N ALA A 420 -34.85 -36.97 -9.82
CA ALA A 420 -34.64 -35.67 -10.45
C ALA A 420 -34.40 -35.81 -11.96
N GLY A 421 -34.94 -34.85 -12.74
CA GLY A 421 -34.58 -34.74 -14.15
C GLY A 421 -33.17 -34.16 -14.31
N GLN A 422 -32.49 -34.40 -15.44
CA GLN A 422 -31.14 -33.86 -15.67
C GLN A 422 -31.03 -32.33 -15.52
N GLN A 423 -32.09 -31.58 -15.84
CA GLN A 423 -32.10 -30.12 -15.64
C GLN A 423 -32.18 -29.70 -14.16
N ASP A 424 -32.78 -30.53 -13.31
CA ASP A 424 -32.87 -30.30 -11.86
C ASP A 424 -31.49 -30.52 -11.19
N LEU A 425 -30.63 -31.33 -11.80
CA LEU A 425 -29.27 -31.66 -11.33
C LEU A 425 -28.18 -30.72 -11.87
N LEU A 426 -28.52 -29.82 -12.81
CA LEU A 426 -27.60 -28.83 -13.36
C LEU A 426 -27.65 -27.54 -12.54
N ILE A 427 -26.61 -27.32 -11.74
CA ILE A 427 -26.46 -26.12 -10.93
C ILE A 427 -25.60 -25.09 -11.66
N LYS A 428 -25.82 -23.80 -11.40
CA LYS A 428 -24.99 -22.72 -11.91
C LYS A 428 -24.43 -21.87 -10.78
N GLU A 429 -23.22 -21.38 -11.02
CA GLU A 429 -22.64 -20.30 -10.22
C GLU A 429 -23.52 -19.04 -10.31
N ASP A 430 -23.78 -18.43 -9.15
CA ASP A 430 -24.51 -17.18 -8.99
C ASP A 430 -23.67 -16.18 -8.19
N TYR A 431 -23.46 -15.01 -8.78
CA TYR A 431 -22.70 -13.92 -8.17
C TYR A 431 -23.67 -12.84 -7.73
N LYS A 432 -23.89 -12.75 -6.42
CA LYS A 432 -24.83 -11.78 -5.85
C LYS A 432 -24.24 -10.39 -5.85
N ARG A 433 -25.10 -9.40 -6.06
CA ARG A 433 -24.75 -7.99 -5.96
C ARG A 433 -24.74 -7.55 -4.50
N ASN A 434 -23.64 -6.95 -4.10
CA ASN A 434 -23.38 -6.40 -2.79
C ASN A 434 -23.34 -4.88 -2.88
N THR A 435 -23.98 -4.23 -1.92
CA THR A 435 -23.93 -2.79 -1.72
C THR A 435 -23.04 -2.50 -0.53
N VAL A 436 -22.10 -1.58 -0.72
CA VAL A 436 -21.25 -1.07 0.35
C VAL A 436 -21.52 0.41 0.50
N LEU A 437 -21.85 0.85 1.71
CA LEU A 437 -21.99 2.27 2.04
C LEU A 437 -21.04 2.55 3.19
N GLY A 438 -20.28 3.63 3.14
CA GLY A 438 -19.48 3.98 4.28
C GLY A 438 -18.89 5.37 4.25
N MET A 439 -18.21 5.66 5.33
CA MET A 439 -17.54 6.93 5.56
C MET A 439 -16.23 6.69 6.28
N ASP A 440 -15.28 7.58 6.02
CA ASP A 440 -13.99 7.61 6.66
C ASP A 440 -13.65 9.03 7.08
N PHE A 441 -12.81 9.16 8.10
CA PHE A 441 -12.21 10.43 8.45
C PHE A 441 -10.75 10.27 8.84
N GLU A 442 -10.01 11.35 8.70
CA GLU A 442 -8.63 11.45 9.16
C GLU A 442 -8.36 12.88 9.64
N THR A 443 -7.76 13.03 10.82
CA THR A 443 -7.43 14.32 11.42
C THR A 443 -6.09 14.23 12.12
N VAL A 444 -5.43 15.38 12.28
CA VAL A 444 -4.18 15.48 13.03
C VAL A 444 -4.40 16.41 14.22
N ALA A 445 -3.96 15.96 15.40
CA ALA A 445 -3.99 16.72 16.64
C ALA A 445 -2.59 16.66 17.31
N GLY A 446 -1.76 17.66 17.04
CA GLY A 446 -0.38 17.67 17.53
C GLY A 446 0.47 16.59 16.85
N GLU A 447 1.07 15.71 17.64
CA GLU A 447 1.87 14.56 17.18
C GLU A 447 1.00 13.30 16.93
N TYR A 448 -0.33 13.44 17.02
CA TYR A 448 -1.27 12.33 16.86
C TYR A 448 -2.05 12.44 15.55
N GLY A 449 -2.00 11.39 14.73
CA GLY A 449 -2.94 11.14 13.64
C GLY A 449 -4.09 10.29 14.17
N ILE A 450 -5.32 10.72 13.94
CA ILE A 450 -6.52 9.96 14.30
C ILE A 450 -7.31 9.70 13.03
N ARG A 451 -7.70 8.45 12.83
CA ARG A 451 -8.47 8.00 11.68
C ARG A 451 -9.59 7.11 12.13
N GLY A 452 -10.68 7.13 11.38
CA GLY A 452 -11.80 6.23 11.62
C GLY A 452 -12.53 5.92 10.35
N GLU A 453 -13.22 4.78 10.35
CA GLU A 453 -13.96 4.28 9.21
C GLU A 453 -15.19 3.51 9.70
N LEU A 454 -16.31 3.68 9.01
CA LEU A 454 -17.55 2.96 9.25
C LEU A 454 -18.14 2.54 7.91
N ALA A 455 -18.46 1.26 7.75
CA ALA A 455 -19.04 0.71 6.54
C ALA A 455 -20.20 -0.23 6.87
N PHE A 456 -21.24 -0.18 6.05
CA PHE A 456 -22.27 -1.18 5.94
C PHE A 456 -22.03 -2.00 4.67
N LEU A 457 -21.96 -3.31 4.81
CA LEU A 457 -21.77 -4.24 3.71
C LEU A 457 -22.97 -5.19 3.63
N SER A 458 -23.72 -5.13 2.53
CA SER A 458 -24.87 -6.01 2.36
C SER A 458 -24.45 -7.39 1.83
N ALA A 459 -25.18 -8.42 2.24
CA ALA A 459 -25.14 -9.77 1.67
C ALA A 459 -23.72 -10.36 1.52
N GLN A 460 -22.83 -10.03 2.46
CA GLN A 460 -21.47 -10.54 2.50
C GLN A 460 -21.48 -12.05 2.72
N PRO A 461 -20.68 -12.80 1.96
CA PRO A 461 -20.52 -14.23 2.14
C PRO A 461 -19.87 -14.54 3.48
N VAL A 462 -20.49 -15.42 4.26
CA VAL A 462 -19.99 -15.92 5.55
C VAL A 462 -20.22 -17.42 5.57
N ASN A 463 -19.23 -18.20 5.99
CA ASN A 463 -19.41 -19.65 6.12
C ASN A 463 -20.29 -19.96 7.34
N ARG A 464 -20.82 -21.16 7.42
CA ARG A 464 -21.51 -21.70 8.60
C ARG A 464 -20.65 -22.77 9.26
N ALA A 465 -21.04 -23.24 10.45
CA ALA A 465 -20.38 -24.36 11.12
C ALA A 465 -20.35 -25.66 10.29
N ASP A 466 -21.28 -25.84 9.37
CA ASP A 466 -21.33 -26.97 8.43
C ASP A 466 -20.55 -26.71 7.13
N PHE A 467 -19.72 -25.67 7.09
CA PHE A 467 -18.96 -25.17 5.94
C PHE A 467 -19.82 -24.61 4.80
N THR A 468 -21.14 -24.51 4.93
CA THR A 468 -21.99 -23.95 3.86
C THR A 468 -21.90 -22.42 3.81
N LEU A 469 -22.14 -21.84 2.64
CA LEU A 469 -22.07 -20.39 2.45
C LEU A 469 -23.44 -19.74 2.75
N THR A 470 -23.48 -18.84 3.73
CA THR A 470 -24.62 -17.94 3.96
C THR A 470 -24.24 -16.49 3.60
N ARG A 471 -25.25 -15.62 3.47
CA ARG A 471 -25.05 -14.20 3.16
C ARG A 471 -25.65 -13.35 4.24
N LYS A 472 -24.84 -12.48 4.85
CA LYS A 472 -25.23 -11.65 6.00
C LYS A 472 -24.91 -10.20 5.75
N ASN A 473 -25.68 -9.33 6.38
CA ASN A 473 -25.35 -7.91 6.42
C ASN A 473 -24.34 -7.67 7.55
N ILE A 474 -23.33 -6.88 7.26
CA ILE A 474 -22.24 -6.59 8.19
C ILE A 474 -22.15 -5.08 8.40
N ILE A 475 -22.02 -4.67 9.67
CA ILE A 475 -21.62 -3.31 10.03
C ILE A 475 -20.18 -3.38 10.53
N SER A 476 -19.28 -2.69 9.84
CA SER A 476 -17.86 -2.66 10.16
C SER A 476 -17.46 -1.27 10.64
N ALA A 477 -16.77 -1.18 11.77
CA ALA A 477 -16.28 0.07 12.32
C ALA A 477 -14.80 -0.07 12.67
N GLY A 478 -14.01 0.97 12.49
CA GLY A 478 -12.62 0.97 12.89
C GLY A 478 -12.09 2.34 13.22
N ILE A 479 -11.03 2.35 14.03
CA ILE A 479 -10.33 3.51 14.51
C ILE A 479 -8.83 3.23 14.53
N GLY A 480 -8.04 4.23 14.19
CA GLY A 480 -6.59 4.18 14.24
C GLY A 480 -6.04 5.42 14.91
N LEU A 481 -4.98 5.22 15.68
CA LEU A 481 -4.19 6.25 16.31
C LEU A 481 -2.74 6.05 15.90
N ASP A 482 -2.17 7.07 15.28
CA ASP A 482 -0.76 7.16 14.96
C ASP A 482 -0.13 8.20 15.85
N HIS A 483 1.03 7.91 16.40
CA HIS A 483 1.85 8.88 17.10
C HIS A 483 3.23 8.91 16.47
N THR A 484 3.73 10.10 16.19
CA THR A 484 5.08 10.30 15.70
C THR A 484 5.72 11.46 16.46
N ALA A 485 6.62 11.13 17.39
CA ALA A 485 7.34 12.12 18.18
C ALA A 485 8.69 12.48 17.55
N ALA A 486 9.22 13.65 17.92
CA ALA A 486 10.56 14.12 17.52
C ALA A 486 11.72 13.16 17.91
N ASN A 487 11.48 12.21 18.83
CA ASN A 487 12.47 11.27 19.33
C ASN A 487 12.53 9.94 18.54
N ASN A 488 11.97 9.89 17.32
CA ASN A 488 11.85 8.68 16.48
C ASN A 488 11.07 7.54 17.15
N VAL A 489 10.21 7.84 18.13
CA VAL A 489 9.23 6.87 18.64
C VAL A 489 7.99 7.00 17.77
N TYR A 490 7.70 5.93 17.04
CA TYR A 490 6.47 5.76 16.32
C TYR A 490 5.61 4.78 17.08
N PHE A 491 4.31 5.03 17.17
CA PHE A 491 3.41 3.91 17.38
C PHE A 491 2.15 4.08 16.55
N ASN A 492 1.62 2.95 16.13
CA ASN A 492 0.37 2.82 15.40
C ASN A 492 -0.49 1.87 16.21
N ILE A 493 -1.73 2.24 16.52
CA ILE A 493 -2.70 1.34 17.12
C ILE A 493 -3.96 1.44 16.27
N GLN A 494 -4.39 0.32 15.70
CA GLN A 494 -5.63 0.20 14.96
C GLN A 494 -6.53 -0.84 15.60
N ALA A 495 -7.80 -0.52 15.68
CA ALA A 495 -8.86 -1.43 16.07
C ALA A 495 -9.94 -1.40 15.00
N ALA A 496 -10.44 -2.54 14.57
CA ALA A 496 -11.70 -2.56 13.84
C ALA A 496 -12.54 -3.79 14.14
N ALA A 497 -13.84 -3.57 14.23
CA ALA A 497 -14.82 -4.54 14.58
C ALA A 497 -15.87 -4.73 13.48
N ASP A 498 -16.28 -5.98 13.27
CA ASP A 498 -17.38 -6.33 12.37
C ASP A 498 -18.52 -6.90 13.22
N LEU A 499 -19.73 -6.37 13.00
CA LEU A 499 -20.98 -6.87 13.53
C LEU A 499 -21.71 -7.61 12.41
N ILE A 500 -21.81 -8.94 12.53
CA ILE A 500 -22.57 -9.78 11.61
C ILE A 500 -23.97 -9.96 12.17
N LEU A 501 -24.97 -9.45 11.45
CA LEU A 501 -26.38 -9.52 11.86
C LEU A 501 -26.96 -10.91 11.59
N ASP A 502 -27.76 -11.45 12.52
CA ASP A 502 -28.39 -12.78 12.43
C ASP A 502 -27.38 -13.93 12.20
N TYR A 503 -26.21 -13.82 12.80
CA TYR A 503 -25.15 -14.81 12.81
C TYR A 503 -25.58 -16.18 13.37
N GLU A 504 -25.07 -17.22 12.71
CA GLU A 504 -25.13 -18.61 13.17
C GLU A 504 -23.71 -19.06 13.54
N PRO A 505 -23.53 -19.90 14.58
CA PRO A 505 -22.20 -20.30 15.04
C PRO A 505 -21.32 -20.82 13.91
N LEU A 506 -20.07 -20.34 13.87
CA LEU A 506 -19.03 -20.85 12.99
C LEU A 506 -18.41 -22.12 13.55
N HIS A 507 -17.75 -22.89 12.69
CA HIS A 507 -17.09 -24.13 13.08
C HIS A 507 -15.95 -23.79 14.06
N GLU A 508 -15.94 -24.39 15.25
CA GLU A 508 -14.78 -24.30 16.14
C GLU A 508 -13.61 -25.06 15.50
N THR A 509 -12.59 -24.35 15.04
CA THR A 509 -11.33 -24.97 14.63
C THR A 509 -10.32 -24.84 15.77
N LYS A 510 -9.89 -25.96 16.34
CA LYS A 510 -8.74 -25.99 17.25
C LYS A 510 -7.47 -26.15 16.42
N ARG A 511 -6.68 -25.08 16.25
CA ARG A 511 -5.39 -25.14 15.56
C ARG A 511 -4.32 -24.35 16.30
N PHE A 512 -3.30 -25.04 16.77
CA PHE A 512 -2.03 -24.39 17.11
C PHE A 512 -1.12 -24.59 15.90
N SER A 513 -0.45 -23.52 15.46
CA SER A 513 0.48 -23.60 14.32
C SER A 513 1.60 -22.60 14.54
N HIS A 514 2.84 -23.06 14.50
CA HIS A 514 4.00 -22.20 14.72
C HIS A 514 4.70 -21.98 13.38
N GLN A 515 4.85 -20.71 12.98
CA GLN A 515 5.46 -20.39 11.70
C GLN A 515 6.70 -19.49 11.89
N PHE A 516 7.83 -19.98 11.41
CA PHE A 516 9.00 -19.12 11.25
C PHE A 516 9.01 -18.53 9.83
N THR A 517 9.22 -17.21 9.70
CA THR A 517 9.25 -16.53 8.40
C THR A 517 10.50 -15.65 8.25
N LEU A 518 11.42 -16.05 7.39
CA LEU A 518 12.53 -15.19 6.98
C LEU A 518 12.15 -14.42 5.70
N ASN A 519 12.13 -13.08 5.77
CA ASN A 519 11.79 -12.20 4.66
C ASN A 519 13.04 -11.47 4.13
N ILE A 520 13.44 -11.76 2.90
CA ILE A 520 14.53 -11.04 2.23
C ILE A 520 13.91 -10.17 1.14
N ASN A 521 14.00 -8.85 1.29
CA ASN A 521 13.49 -7.88 0.33
C ASN A 521 14.64 -7.08 -0.30
N ARG A 522 14.75 -7.08 -1.63
CA ARG A 522 15.72 -6.21 -2.32
C ARG A 522 15.01 -5.38 -3.39
N ASP A 523 15.14 -4.07 -3.31
CA ASP A 523 14.93 -3.22 -4.48
C ASP A 523 16.21 -3.25 -5.32
N PHE A 524 16.12 -3.74 -6.55
CA PHE A 524 17.29 -3.93 -7.40
C PHE A 524 17.62 -2.70 -8.27
N LEU A 525 16.79 -1.66 -8.27
CA LEU A 525 17.01 -0.41 -9.02
C LEU A 525 17.39 0.75 -8.11
N LEU A 526 16.92 0.74 -6.86
CA LEU A 526 17.29 1.74 -5.84
C LEU A 526 18.50 1.31 -4.98
N ASP A 527 19.04 0.11 -5.24
CA ASP A 527 20.12 -0.55 -4.49
C ASP A 527 19.89 -0.54 -2.96
N ASP A 528 18.62 -0.64 -2.57
CA ASP A 528 18.22 -0.73 -1.17
C ASP A 528 17.86 -2.19 -0.83
N LEU A 529 18.80 -2.86 -0.17
CA LEU A 529 18.60 -4.19 0.39
C LEU A 529 18.06 -4.04 1.81
N HIS A 530 16.84 -4.55 2.00
CA HIS A 530 16.18 -4.65 3.29
C HIS A 530 16.00 -6.12 3.68
N THR A 531 16.73 -6.54 4.70
CA THR A 531 16.57 -7.86 5.30
C THR A 531 15.72 -7.75 6.55
N GLU A 532 14.71 -8.60 6.64
CA GLU A 532 13.78 -8.67 7.77
C GLU A 532 13.69 -10.11 8.26
N ALA A 533 14.06 -10.34 9.52
CA ALA A 533 13.81 -11.62 10.16
C ALA A 533 12.54 -11.50 10.99
N GLY A 534 11.54 -12.33 10.71
CA GLY A 534 10.25 -12.35 11.40
C GLY A 534 9.99 -13.69 12.07
N LEU A 535 9.50 -13.66 13.30
CA LEU A 535 8.87 -14.82 13.93
C LEU A 535 7.38 -14.55 14.00
N VAL A 536 6.58 -15.39 13.34
CA VAL A 536 5.12 -15.30 13.36
C VAL A 536 4.57 -16.47 14.18
N TYR A 537 4.20 -16.19 15.41
CA TYR A 537 3.54 -17.20 16.22
C TYR A 537 2.04 -17.07 16.06
N ARG A 538 1.37 -18.13 15.59
CA ARG A 538 -0.08 -18.18 15.53
C ARG A 538 -0.63 -19.13 16.60
N ALA A 539 -1.54 -18.63 17.42
CA ALA A 539 -2.33 -19.47 18.31
C ALA A 539 -3.81 -19.25 18.01
N THR A 540 -4.52 -20.34 17.72
CA THR A 540 -6.00 -20.31 17.66
C THR A 540 -6.55 -21.28 18.71
N TYR A 541 -7.55 -20.84 19.46
CA TYR A 541 -8.20 -21.68 20.46
C TYR A 541 -9.67 -21.30 20.61
N GLY A 542 -10.58 -22.16 20.16
CA GLY A 542 -12.02 -21.85 20.16
C GLY A 542 -12.29 -20.57 19.36
N ASP A 543 -12.90 -19.59 19.99
CA ASP A 543 -13.32 -18.33 19.36
C ASP A 543 -12.25 -17.22 19.37
N TRP A 544 -10.95 -17.51 19.48
CA TRP A 544 -9.93 -16.46 19.35
C TRP A 544 -8.70 -16.92 18.58
N MET A 545 -8.11 -15.98 17.85
CA MET A 545 -6.84 -16.14 17.14
C MET A 545 -5.89 -15.01 17.51
N ALA A 546 -4.71 -15.33 18.00
CA ALA A 546 -3.60 -14.40 18.17
C ALA A 546 -2.53 -14.68 17.11
N ASN A 547 -2.02 -13.64 16.47
CA ASN A 547 -0.94 -13.73 15.49
C ASN A 547 0.13 -12.67 15.75
N PRO A 548 0.86 -12.73 16.89
CA PRO A 548 2.04 -11.90 17.10
C PRO A 548 3.11 -12.13 16.03
N LEU A 549 3.51 -11.04 15.36
CA LEU A 549 4.69 -10.93 14.54
C LEU A 549 5.75 -10.11 15.30
N CYS A 550 6.88 -10.73 15.56
CA CYS A 550 8.05 -10.02 16.02
C CYS A 550 9.03 -9.94 14.85
N SER A 551 9.39 -8.73 14.42
CA SER A 551 10.28 -8.54 13.28
C SER A 551 11.45 -7.63 13.62
N TYR A 552 12.62 -7.96 13.08
CA TYR A 552 13.80 -7.09 13.14
C TYR A 552 14.21 -6.70 11.72
N LYS A 553 14.17 -5.39 11.45
CA LYS A 553 14.59 -4.81 10.17
C LYS A 553 16.02 -4.32 10.27
N ILE A 554 16.91 -4.94 9.50
CA ILE A 554 18.31 -4.53 9.47
C ILE A 554 18.39 -3.06 8.98
N LYS A 555 19.09 -2.20 9.74
CA LYS A 555 19.18 -0.72 9.60
C LYS A 555 18.01 0.12 10.12
N HIS A 556 16.84 -0.46 10.40
CA HIS A 556 15.63 0.28 10.82
C HIS A 556 15.15 -0.07 12.22
N GLY A 557 15.80 -1.04 12.87
CA GLY A 557 15.56 -1.36 14.28
C GLY A 557 14.55 -2.48 14.46
N PHE A 558 13.97 -2.52 15.64
CA PHE A 558 13.05 -3.57 16.07
C PHE A 558 11.61 -3.09 15.89
N GLU A 559 10.78 -3.95 15.31
CA GLU A 559 9.37 -3.67 15.06
C GLU A 559 8.55 -4.85 15.60
N ILE A 560 7.76 -4.59 16.65
CA ILE A 560 6.78 -5.56 17.13
C ILE A 560 5.44 -5.20 16.50
N GLU A 561 4.86 -6.15 15.80
CA GLU A 561 3.50 -6.07 15.30
C GLU A 561 2.70 -7.23 15.87
N SER A 562 1.76 -6.99 16.79
CA SER A 562 0.87 -8.07 17.23
C SER A 562 -0.55 -7.83 16.76
N GLY A 563 -1.11 -8.85 16.10
CA GLY A 563 -2.52 -8.92 15.77
C GLY A 563 -3.25 -9.81 16.77
N LEU A 564 -4.34 -9.32 17.37
CA LEU A 564 -5.29 -10.14 18.11
C LEU A 564 -6.66 -10.09 17.42
N PHE A 565 -7.22 -11.27 17.20
CA PHE A 565 -8.55 -11.49 16.66
C PHE A 565 -9.41 -12.19 17.73
N LEU A 566 -10.50 -11.52 18.12
CA LEU A 566 -11.51 -12.10 18.99
C LEU A 566 -12.76 -12.36 18.16
N PHE A 567 -13.28 -13.58 18.24
CA PHE A 567 -14.57 -13.98 17.71
C PHE A 567 -15.53 -14.18 18.91
N GLY A 568 -16.79 -13.76 18.78
CA GLY A 568 -17.85 -14.14 19.72
C GLY A 568 -18.76 -12.99 20.15
N GLY A 569 -20.06 -13.26 20.21
CA GLY A 569 -21.07 -12.39 20.83
C GLY A 569 -21.56 -13.00 22.13
N LYS A 570 -21.01 -12.56 23.27
CA LYS A 570 -21.62 -12.78 24.59
C LYS A 570 -21.97 -11.40 25.19
N PRO A 571 -22.93 -11.30 26.13
CA PRO A 571 -23.43 -10.03 26.67
C PRO A 571 -22.40 -9.08 27.30
N TRP A 572 -21.14 -9.52 27.45
CA TRP A 572 -20.01 -8.81 28.04
C TRP A 572 -19.01 -8.27 27.00
N THR A 573 -19.25 -8.44 25.69
CA THR A 573 -18.41 -7.79 24.68
C THR A 573 -18.47 -6.27 24.83
N LEU A 574 -17.36 -5.59 24.50
CA LEU A 574 -17.02 -4.19 24.82
C LEU A 574 -18.08 -3.12 24.45
N PHE A 575 -19.15 -3.50 23.74
CA PHE A 575 -20.10 -2.61 23.09
C PHE A 575 -21.58 -2.82 23.51
N GLY A 576 -21.89 -3.64 24.52
CA GLY A 576 -23.24 -3.73 25.12
C GLY A 576 -24.01 -5.03 24.86
N ARG A 577 -25.31 -5.05 25.18
CA ARG A 577 -26.18 -6.24 25.04
C ARG A 577 -26.43 -6.55 23.55
N PHE A 578 -25.76 -7.57 23.04
CA PHE A 578 -26.01 -8.18 21.73
C PHE A 578 -27.01 -9.34 21.82
N ASP A 579 -27.71 -9.64 20.72
CA ASP A 579 -28.49 -10.88 20.62
C ASP A 579 -27.53 -12.07 20.62
N THR A 580 -27.97 -13.25 21.08
CA THR A 580 -27.18 -14.50 20.96
C THR A 580 -26.94 -14.89 19.51
N LYS A 581 -27.62 -14.23 18.57
CA LYS A 581 -27.45 -14.35 17.12
C LYS A 581 -26.56 -13.27 16.51
N ASP A 582 -25.80 -12.49 17.26
CA ASP A 582 -24.87 -11.52 16.68
C ASP A 582 -23.41 -11.97 16.90
N LEU A 583 -22.56 -11.81 15.89
CA LEU A 583 -21.11 -11.99 16.05
C LEU A 583 -20.41 -10.63 16.02
N ALA A 584 -19.65 -10.35 17.08
CA ALA A 584 -18.64 -9.30 17.07
C ALA A 584 -17.28 -9.93 16.78
N TYR A 585 -16.61 -9.40 15.75
CA TYR A 585 -15.21 -9.66 15.48
C TYR A 585 -14.41 -8.43 15.92
N LEU A 586 -13.28 -8.59 16.59
CA LEU A 586 -12.37 -7.48 16.91
C LEU A 586 -10.96 -7.82 16.44
N ASN A 587 -10.42 -6.98 15.56
CA ASN A 587 -9.00 -7.00 15.18
C ASN A 587 -8.30 -5.82 15.85
N LEU A 588 -7.31 -6.12 16.68
CA LEU A 588 -6.40 -5.14 17.26
C LEU A 588 -5.02 -5.34 16.66
N ARG A 589 -4.44 -4.27 16.12
CA ARG A 589 -3.06 -4.26 15.65
C ARG A 589 -2.33 -3.08 16.23
N TYR A 590 -1.12 -3.31 16.72
CA TYR A 590 -0.21 -2.25 17.11
C TYR A 590 1.15 -2.44 16.46
N ARG A 591 1.82 -1.33 16.13
CA ARG A 591 3.20 -1.28 15.63
C ARG A 591 3.97 -0.25 16.46
N PHE A 592 5.17 -0.61 16.92
CA PHE A 592 6.09 0.28 17.64
C PHE A 592 7.39 0.45 16.87
#